data_AF-A0A6J4HJY3-F1
#
_entry.id   AF-A0A6J4HJY3-F1
#
_cell.length_a   1.000
_cell.length_b   1.000
_cell.length_c   1.000
_cell.angle_alpha   90.00
_cell.angle_beta   90.00
_cell.angle_gamma   90.00
#
_symmetry.space_group_name_H-M   'P 1'
#
loop_
_entity.id
_entity.type
_entity.pdbx_description
1 polymer ?
#
loop_
_entity_poly.entity_id
_entity_poly.type
_entity_poly.pdbx_seq_one_letter_code
_entity_poly.pdbx_strand_id
1 'polypeptide(L)'
;MTRPQSVPPGSFGPSALATPANAVTIARLLLTPFWLVVFVSNGPSWSAFGIGFLLASTDGVDGYIARRQGTTRSGAFLDPLADKFLVVGGLVMLVAQGAFWWVPVAIITAREMIISIYRSWVARRGISVPARYWAKVKTVVQEFAIAFALLPTTAGTPWLAKGVLWIGAGLAVFTGAQYLLDGRRLQLSDR
;
A
#
# COMPACT_ATOMS: atom_id res chain seq x y z
N MET A 1 -5.91 -4.53 39.11
CA MET A 1 -5.70 -3.16 38.59
C MET A 1 -4.28 -3.06 38.05
N THR A 2 -4.08 -3.16 36.73
CA THR A 2 -2.77 -2.95 36.10
C THR A 2 -2.48 -1.46 36.06
N ARG A 3 -1.34 -1.03 36.61
CA ARG A 3 -0.91 0.38 36.54
C ARG A 3 -0.87 0.82 35.07
N PRO A 4 -1.38 2.01 34.71
CA PRO A 4 -1.17 2.54 33.38
C PRO A 4 0.34 2.64 33.16
N GLN A 5 0.86 1.90 32.17
CA GLN A 5 2.26 2.01 31.80
C GLN A 5 2.51 3.46 31.40
N SER A 6 3.45 4.11 32.09
CA SER A 6 3.84 5.48 31.80
C SER A 6 4.43 5.53 30.40
N VAL A 7 3.71 6.16 29.48
CA VAL A 7 4.13 6.42 28.10
C VAL A 7 5.40 7.29 28.18
N PRO A 8 6.56 6.84 27.65
CA PRO A 8 7.79 7.61 27.74
C PRO A 8 7.62 9.02 27.12
N PRO A 9 8.33 10.05 27.62
CA PRO A 9 8.20 11.41 27.11
C PRO A 9 8.40 11.46 25.59
N GLY A 10 7.46 12.05 24.86
CA GLY A 10 7.48 12.12 23.40
C GLY A 10 6.91 10.90 22.67
N SER A 11 6.30 9.95 23.39
CA SER A 11 5.54 8.85 22.77
C SER A 11 4.03 9.03 22.90
N PHE A 12 3.29 8.44 21.97
CA PHE A 12 1.85 8.51 21.87
C PHE A 12 1.22 7.17 22.30
N GLY A 13 0.11 7.25 23.03
CA GLY A 13 -0.62 6.05 23.45
C GLY A 13 -1.33 5.35 22.28
N PRO A 14 -1.74 4.07 22.43
CA PRO A 14 -2.38 3.29 21.38
C PRO A 14 -3.71 3.86 20.84
N SER A 15 -4.35 4.75 21.59
CA SER A 15 -5.59 5.46 21.23
C SER A 15 -5.36 6.86 20.62
N ALA A 16 -4.12 7.33 20.54
CA ALA A 16 -3.81 8.65 20.02
C ALA A 16 -4.13 8.74 18.52
N LEU A 17 -4.91 9.75 18.15
CA LEU A 17 -5.31 9.99 16.75
C LEU A 17 -4.40 11.01 16.08
N ALA A 18 -4.09 12.11 16.76
CA ALA A 18 -3.21 13.16 16.27
C ALA A 18 -1.76 12.83 16.61
N THR A 19 -1.07 12.15 15.70
CA THR A 19 0.38 11.91 15.78
C THR A 19 1.06 12.37 14.49
N PRO A 20 2.35 12.76 14.54
CA PRO A 20 3.12 13.09 13.34
C PRO A 20 3.11 12.00 12.27
N ALA A 21 3.07 10.71 12.65
CA ALA A 21 3.01 9.61 11.70
C ALA A 21 1.65 9.60 10.99
N ASN A 22 0.56 9.66 11.76
CA ASN A 22 -0.79 9.69 11.20
C ASN A 22 -1.01 10.94 10.32
N ALA A 23 -0.40 12.07 10.65
CA ALA A 23 -0.47 13.29 9.83
C ALA A 23 0.17 13.08 8.45
N VAL A 24 1.32 12.40 8.36
CA VAL A 24 1.96 12.03 7.10
C VAL A 24 1.08 11.07 6.29
N THR A 25 0.52 10.04 6.94
CA THR A 25 -0.39 9.08 6.28
C THR A 25 -1.64 9.77 5.73
N ILE A 26 -2.27 10.66 6.51
CA ILE A 26 -3.45 11.42 6.08
C ILE A 26 -3.08 12.39 4.95
N ALA A 27 -1.94 13.08 5.05
CA ALA A 27 -1.47 13.95 3.99
C ALA A 27 -1.29 13.16 2.68
N ARG A 28 -0.69 11.95 2.71
CA ARG A 28 -0.60 11.07 1.54
C ARG A 28 -1.97 10.76 0.96
N LEU A 29 -2.93 10.37 1.80
CA LEU A 29 -4.29 10.04 1.37
C LEU A 29 -4.96 11.24 0.68
N LEU A 30 -4.78 12.45 1.20
CA LEU A 30 -5.35 13.69 0.65
C LEU A 30 -4.62 14.21 -0.60
N LEU A 31 -3.32 13.97 -0.71
CA LEU A 31 -2.49 14.41 -1.83
C LEU A 31 -2.52 13.43 -3.01
N THR A 32 -2.88 12.18 -2.78
CA THR A 32 -3.01 11.16 -3.85
C THR A 32 -3.98 11.59 -4.96
N PRO A 33 -5.20 12.09 -4.69
CA PRO A 33 -6.11 12.57 -5.74
C PRO A 33 -5.52 13.75 -6.52
N PHE A 34 -4.83 14.67 -5.84
CA PHE A 34 -4.15 15.78 -6.49
C PHE A 34 -3.08 15.27 -7.46
N TRP A 35 -2.26 14.30 -7.04
CA TRP A 35 -1.29 13.64 -7.91
C TRP A 35 -1.95 12.98 -9.13
N LEU A 36 -3.09 12.30 -8.96
CA LEU A 36 -3.85 11.72 -10.07
C LEU A 36 -4.31 12.79 -11.07
N VAL A 37 -4.77 13.95 -10.59
CA VAL A 37 -5.16 15.08 -11.45
C VAL A 37 -3.97 15.65 -12.23
N VAL A 38 -2.80 15.77 -11.59
CA VAL A 38 -1.56 16.19 -12.27
C VAL A 38 -1.20 15.21 -13.38
N PHE A 39 -1.32 13.90 -13.11
CA PHE A 39 -1.08 12.87 -14.12
C PHE A 39 -2.08 12.95 -15.27
N VAL A 40 -3.39 13.07 -14.99
CA VAL A 40 -4.44 13.19 -16.02
C VAL A 40 -4.20 14.39 -16.93
N SER A 41 -3.83 15.52 -16.34
CA SER A 41 -3.67 16.79 -17.07
C SER A 41 -2.42 16.81 -17.96
N ASN A 42 -1.32 16.19 -17.50
CA ASN A 42 -0.01 16.32 -18.14
C ASN A 42 0.49 15.03 -18.82
N GLY A 43 -0.19 13.90 -18.60
CA GLY A 43 0.31 12.58 -18.97
C GLY A 43 1.61 12.21 -18.26
N PRO A 44 2.39 11.26 -18.83
CA PRO A 44 3.72 10.91 -18.35
C PRO A 44 4.64 12.13 -18.36
N SER A 45 5.04 12.59 -17.18
CA SER A 45 5.76 13.85 -16.97
C SER A 45 6.66 13.75 -15.74
N TRP A 46 7.73 14.54 -15.69
CA TRP A 46 8.62 14.60 -14.53
C TRP A 46 7.90 15.04 -13.25
N SER A 47 6.87 15.87 -13.37
CA SER A 47 6.03 16.28 -12.22
C SER A 47 5.16 15.12 -11.72
N ALA A 48 4.47 14.39 -12.62
CA ALA A 48 3.68 13.23 -12.24
C ALA A 48 4.55 12.13 -11.60
N PHE A 49 5.72 11.85 -12.20
CA PHE A 49 6.69 10.91 -11.64
C PHE A 49 7.21 11.38 -10.28
N GLY A 50 7.68 12.63 -10.18
CA GLY A 50 8.30 13.18 -8.97
C GLY A 50 7.33 13.22 -7.79
N ILE A 51 6.10 13.68 -8.00
CA ILE A 51 5.06 13.70 -6.95
C ILE A 51 4.71 12.26 -6.53
N GLY A 52 4.51 11.34 -7.48
CA GLY A 52 4.18 9.95 -7.18
C GLY A 52 5.29 9.27 -6.37
N PHE A 53 6.55 9.48 -6.77
CA PHE A 53 7.72 8.97 -6.07
C PHE A 53 7.83 9.53 -4.65
N LEU A 54 7.60 10.83 -4.47
CA LEU A 54 7.58 11.45 -3.14
C LEU A 54 6.48 10.86 -2.26
N LEU A 55 5.26 10.71 -2.79
CA LEU A 55 4.14 10.12 -2.06
C LEU A 55 4.43 8.68 -1.64
N ALA A 56 4.96 7.84 -2.54
CA ALA A 56 5.34 6.46 -2.21
C ALA A 56 6.45 6.42 -1.14
N SER A 57 7.44 7.31 -1.24
CA SER A 57 8.55 7.37 -0.29
C SER A 57 8.12 7.79 1.12
N THR A 58 7.01 8.51 1.28
CA THR A 58 6.53 8.93 2.60
C THR A 58 6.11 7.76 3.50
N ASP A 59 5.83 6.56 2.95
CA ASP A 59 5.47 5.37 3.74
C ASP A 59 6.64 4.83 4.56
N GLY A 60 7.87 5.01 4.06
CA GLY A 60 9.06 4.74 4.86
C GLY A 60 9.20 5.71 6.04
N VAL A 61 8.75 6.95 5.84
CA VAL A 61 8.90 8.06 6.79
C VAL A 61 7.92 7.95 7.95
N ASP A 62 6.62 7.75 7.69
CA ASP A 62 5.62 7.60 8.76
C ASP A 62 5.91 6.37 9.64
N GLY A 63 6.34 5.25 9.05
CA GLY A 63 6.73 4.05 9.77
C GLY A 63 7.99 4.26 10.61
N TYR A 64 8.94 5.06 10.13
CA TYR A 64 10.12 5.44 10.91
C TYR A 64 9.76 6.32 12.10
N ILE A 65 8.90 7.31 11.88
CA ILE A 65 8.40 8.19 12.94
C ILE A 65 7.60 7.37 13.98
N ALA A 66 6.70 6.48 13.54
CA ALA A 66 5.90 5.61 14.40
C ALA A 66 6.76 4.68 15.28
N ARG A 67 7.88 4.17 14.75
CA ARG A 67 8.84 3.37 15.55
C ARG A 67 9.50 4.15 16.68
N ARG A 68 9.63 5.47 16.55
CA ARG A 68 10.25 6.35 17.56
C ARG A 68 9.26 6.88 18.59
N GLN A 69 8.03 7.13 18.18
CA GLN A 69 6.99 7.73 19.05
C GLN A 69 5.92 6.75 19.51
N GLY A 70 6.01 5.47 19.16
CA GLY A 70 4.99 4.47 19.46
C GLY A 70 3.94 4.31 18.36
N THR A 71 3.50 3.07 18.14
CA THR A 71 2.49 2.73 17.15
C THR A 71 1.08 2.98 17.70
N THR A 72 0.20 3.51 16.84
CA THR A 72 -1.19 3.79 17.20
C THR A 72 -2.15 2.88 16.45
N ARG A 73 -3.33 2.62 17.03
CA ARG A 73 -4.37 1.85 16.34
C ARG A 73 -4.88 2.52 15.08
N SER A 74 -4.95 3.86 15.06
CA SER A 74 -5.32 4.62 13.87
C SER A 74 -4.26 4.52 12.78
N GLY A 75 -2.96 4.64 13.10
CA GLY A 75 -1.89 4.43 12.12
C GLY A 75 -1.93 3.03 11.51
N ALA A 76 -2.06 2.00 12.35
CA ALA A 76 -2.18 0.61 11.88
C ALA A 76 -3.37 0.35 10.93
N PHE A 77 -4.40 1.20 10.95
CA PHE A 77 -5.51 1.18 10.02
C PHE A 77 -5.31 2.10 8.80
N LEU A 78 -4.80 3.31 9.02
CA LEU A 78 -4.61 4.33 8.00
C LEU A 78 -3.50 3.96 7.03
N ASP A 79 -2.37 3.41 7.50
CA ASP A 79 -1.21 3.16 6.63
C ASP A 79 -1.57 2.16 5.51
N PRO A 80 -2.18 0.98 5.80
CA PRO A 80 -2.60 0.06 4.75
C PRO A 80 -3.71 0.61 3.86
N LEU A 81 -4.47 1.61 4.30
CA LEU A 81 -5.51 2.25 3.48
C LEU A 81 -4.88 3.24 2.50
N ALA A 82 -3.99 4.10 2.99
CA ALA A 82 -3.29 5.10 2.18
C ALA A 82 -2.37 4.46 1.14
N ASP A 83 -1.63 3.41 1.51
CA ASP A 83 -0.80 2.60 0.60
C ASP A 83 -1.60 2.10 -0.60
N LYS A 84 -2.74 1.44 -0.35
CA LYS A 84 -3.60 0.92 -1.41
C LYS A 84 -4.24 2.01 -2.23
N PHE A 85 -4.62 3.12 -1.59
CA PHE A 85 -5.21 4.23 -2.32
C PHE A 85 -4.22 4.82 -3.34
N LEU A 86 -2.95 4.94 -2.97
CA LEU A 86 -1.88 5.37 -3.87
C LEU A 86 -1.66 4.37 -5.01
N VAL A 87 -1.40 3.09 -4.68
CA VAL A 87 -1.04 2.07 -5.68
C VAL A 87 -2.24 1.71 -6.58
N VAL A 88 -3.39 1.36 -5.99
CA VAL A 88 -4.59 1.02 -6.77
C VAL A 88 -5.11 2.22 -7.53
N GLY A 89 -5.11 3.42 -6.92
CA GLY A 89 -5.51 4.65 -7.60
C GLY A 89 -4.65 4.92 -8.83
N GLY A 90 -3.33 4.82 -8.70
CA GLY A 90 -2.39 4.97 -9.82
C GLY A 90 -2.62 3.94 -10.93
N LEU A 91 -2.76 2.66 -10.58
CA LEU A 91 -3.01 1.58 -11.55
C LEU A 91 -4.34 1.74 -12.29
N VAL A 92 -5.42 2.05 -11.56
CA VAL A 92 -6.75 2.27 -12.16
C VAL A 92 -6.73 3.48 -13.07
N MET A 93 -6.04 4.55 -12.68
CA MET A 93 -5.90 5.73 -13.53
C MET A 93 -5.11 5.44 -14.81
N LEU A 94 -4.06 4.61 -14.73
CA LEU A 94 -3.31 4.15 -15.91
C LEU A 94 -4.14 3.27 -16.85
N VAL A 95 -5.10 2.50 -16.32
CA VAL A 95 -6.09 1.78 -17.14
C VAL A 95 -7.04 2.78 -17.81
N ALA A 96 -7.55 3.76 -17.07
CA ALA A 96 -8.47 4.77 -17.60
C ALA A 96 -7.85 5.62 -18.72
N GLN A 97 -6.54 5.89 -18.67
CA GLN A 97 -5.78 6.56 -19.73
C GLN A 97 -5.37 5.63 -20.89
N GLY A 98 -5.75 4.35 -20.85
CA GLY A 98 -5.40 3.37 -21.89
C GLY A 98 -3.94 2.89 -21.87
N ALA A 99 -3.14 3.29 -20.88
CA ALA A 99 -1.74 2.88 -20.76
C ALA A 99 -1.61 1.42 -20.35
N PHE A 100 -2.48 0.95 -19.45
CA PHE A 100 -2.50 -0.42 -18.94
C PHE A 100 -3.78 -1.17 -19.32
N TRP A 101 -3.65 -2.49 -19.50
CA TRP A 101 -4.81 -3.35 -19.65
C TRP A 101 -5.47 -3.60 -18.30
N TRP A 102 -6.80 -3.59 -18.26
CA TRP A 102 -7.57 -3.69 -17.02
C TRP A 102 -7.40 -5.03 -16.30
N VAL A 103 -7.11 -6.12 -17.00
CA VAL A 103 -7.02 -7.48 -16.43
C VAL A 103 -5.97 -7.60 -15.31
N PRO A 104 -4.68 -7.30 -15.53
CA PRO A 104 -3.68 -7.39 -14.46
C PRO A 104 -3.99 -6.45 -13.29
N VAL A 105 -4.54 -5.26 -13.58
CA VAL A 105 -4.93 -4.30 -12.53
C VAL A 105 -6.09 -4.85 -11.69
N ALA A 106 -7.12 -5.43 -12.31
CA ALA A 106 -8.23 -6.04 -11.59
C ALA A 106 -7.77 -7.20 -10.69
N ILE A 107 -6.85 -8.05 -11.17
CA ILE A 107 -6.25 -9.13 -10.37
C ILE A 107 -5.55 -8.56 -9.13
N ILE A 108 -4.72 -7.55 -9.33
CA ILE A 108 -4.00 -6.86 -8.25
C ILE A 108 -4.99 -6.29 -7.24
N THR A 109 -5.91 -5.43 -7.69
CA THR A 109 -6.90 -4.75 -6.85
C THR A 109 -7.76 -5.73 -6.06
N ALA A 110 -8.33 -6.75 -6.72
CA ALA A 110 -9.14 -7.75 -6.06
C ALA A 110 -8.35 -8.46 -4.95
N ARG A 111 -7.12 -8.88 -5.25
CA ARG A 111 -6.26 -9.54 -4.25
C ARG A 111 -5.91 -8.60 -3.09
N GLU A 112 -5.62 -7.33 -3.34
CA GLU A 112 -5.32 -6.37 -2.27
C GLU A 112 -6.49 -6.16 -1.33
N MET A 113 -7.71 -6.05 -1.86
CA MET A 113 -8.93 -5.90 -1.07
C MET A 113 -9.23 -7.18 -0.27
N ILE A 114 -9.19 -8.34 -0.91
CA ILE A 114 -9.47 -9.64 -0.26
C ILE A 114 -8.52 -9.88 0.91
N ILE A 115 -7.21 -9.72 0.70
CA ILE A 115 -6.22 -9.96 1.77
C ILE A 115 -6.32 -8.91 2.88
N SER A 116 -6.69 -7.67 2.57
CA SER A 116 -6.93 -6.64 3.60
C SER A 116 -8.10 -7.00 4.49
N ILE A 117 -9.24 -7.32 3.87
CA ILE A 117 -10.45 -7.73 4.58
C ILE A 117 -10.17 -8.96 5.43
N TYR A 118 -9.49 -9.97 4.87
CA TYR A 118 -9.10 -11.17 5.58
C TYR A 118 -8.24 -10.85 6.81
N ARG A 119 -7.15 -10.08 6.65
CA ARG A 119 -6.27 -9.72 7.78
C ARG A 119 -7.01 -8.92 8.84
N SER A 120 -7.86 -7.97 8.46
CA SER A 120 -8.68 -7.21 9.39
C SER A 120 -9.72 -8.08 10.12
N TRP A 121 -10.28 -9.09 9.45
CA TRP A 121 -11.21 -10.03 10.07
C TRP A 121 -10.53 -10.97 11.06
N VAL A 122 -9.37 -11.53 10.71
CA VAL A 122 -8.58 -12.40 11.59
C VAL A 122 -8.02 -11.63 12.79
N ALA A 123 -7.57 -10.38 12.58
CA ALA A 123 -7.08 -9.51 13.65
C ALA A 123 -8.16 -9.21 14.72
N ARG A 124 -9.44 -9.11 14.31
CA ARG A 124 -10.57 -8.96 15.25
C ARG A 124 -10.78 -10.17 16.16
N ARG A 125 -10.23 -11.35 15.79
CA ARG A 125 -10.25 -12.58 16.57
C ARG A 125 -8.99 -12.76 17.44
N GLY A 126 -8.14 -11.74 17.53
CA GLY A 126 -6.89 -11.78 18.29
C GLY A 126 -5.73 -12.48 17.58
N ILE A 127 -5.93 -12.98 16.36
CA ILE A 127 -4.88 -13.65 15.58
C ILE A 127 -4.20 -12.60 14.68
N SER A 128 -2.89 -12.40 14.88
CA SER A 128 -2.09 -11.52 14.03
C SER A 128 -1.50 -12.30 12.86
N VAL A 129 -1.83 -11.89 11.62
CA VAL A 129 -1.22 -12.45 10.41
C VAL A 129 -0.16 -11.47 9.89
N PRO A 130 1.14 -11.77 10.05
CA PRO A 130 2.21 -10.89 9.63
C PRO A 130 2.30 -10.76 8.10
N ALA A 131 2.91 -9.67 7.64
CA ALA A 131 3.18 -9.47 6.22
C ALA A 131 4.39 -10.33 5.78
N ARG A 132 4.21 -11.15 4.74
CA ARG A 132 5.30 -11.97 4.16
C ARG A 132 6.25 -11.11 3.31
N TYR A 133 7.50 -11.53 3.19
CA TYR A 133 8.51 -10.87 2.34
C TYR A 133 8.00 -10.64 0.90
N TRP A 134 7.46 -11.68 0.27
CA TRP A 134 6.91 -11.60 -1.08
C TRP A 134 5.74 -10.62 -1.23
N ALA A 135 4.99 -10.37 -0.17
CA ALA A 135 3.93 -9.36 -0.19
C ALA A 135 4.51 -7.95 -0.28
N LYS A 136 5.67 -7.69 0.32
CA LYS A 136 6.40 -6.42 0.21
C LYS A 136 7.02 -6.25 -1.19
N VAL A 137 7.69 -7.29 -1.69
CA VAL A 137 8.27 -7.29 -3.05
C VAL A 137 7.20 -7.00 -4.09
N LYS A 138 6.01 -7.61 -3.96
CA LYS A 138 4.88 -7.35 -4.85
C LYS A 138 4.50 -5.86 -4.90
N THR A 139 4.42 -5.17 -3.76
CA THR A 139 4.09 -3.73 -3.73
C THR A 139 5.16 -2.92 -4.45
N VAL A 140 6.45 -3.17 -4.17
CA VAL A 140 7.57 -2.49 -4.84
C VAL A 140 7.53 -2.69 -6.35
N VAL A 141 7.23 -3.90 -6.83
CA VAL A 141 7.08 -4.19 -8.26
C VAL A 141 5.93 -3.38 -8.87
N GLN A 142 4.80 -3.24 -8.18
CA GLN A 142 3.65 -2.47 -8.65
C GLN A 142 3.96 -0.96 -8.70
N GLU A 143 4.65 -0.44 -7.69
CA GLU A 143 5.16 0.93 -7.68
C GLU A 143 6.11 1.18 -8.85
N PHE A 144 7.01 0.24 -9.17
CA PHE A 144 7.87 0.34 -10.35
C PHE A 144 7.09 0.33 -11.66
N ALA A 145 6.02 -0.48 -11.78
CA ALA A 145 5.15 -0.45 -12.96
C ALA A 145 4.55 0.95 -13.16
N ILE A 146 4.03 1.56 -12.09
CA ILE A 146 3.51 2.93 -12.12
C ILE A 146 4.62 3.92 -12.47
N ALA A 147 5.77 3.83 -11.79
CA ALA A 147 6.91 4.72 -11.99
C ALA A 147 7.39 4.71 -13.45
N PHE A 148 7.56 3.54 -14.06
CA PHE A 148 7.96 3.42 -15.47
C PHE A 148 6.89 3.93 -16.44
N ALA A 149 5.61 3.85 -16.08
CA ALA A 149 4.54 4.40 -16.90
C ALA A 149 4.48 5.93 -16.84
N LEU A 150 4.87 6.53 -15.71
CA LEU A 150 4.86 7.99 -15.51
C LEU A 150 6.15 8.67 -15.95
N LEU A 151 7.27 7.95 -15.92
CA LEU A 151 8.59 8.50 -16.23
C LEU A 151 8.69 8.80 -17.75
N PRO A 152 8.96 10.05 -18.16
CA PRO A 152 8.97 10.44 -19.57
C PRO A 152 9.94 9.64 -20.44
N THR A 153 11.09 9.25 -19.88
CA THR A 153 12.13 8.51 -20.60
C THR A 153 11.73 7.06 -20.92
N THR A 154 10.84 6.46 -20.13
CA THR A 154 10.33 5.10 -20.36
C THR A 154 8.91 5.08 -20.94
N ALA A 155 8.23 6.23 -21.00
CA ALA A 155 6.90 6.36 -21.58
C ALA A 155 6.84 5.93 -23.06
N GLY A 156 7.92 6.15 -23.81
CA GLY A 156 8.08 5.64 -25.19
C GLY A 156 8.28 4.14 -25.30
N THR A 157 8.50 3.44 -24.19
CA THR A 157 8.83 2.01 -24.09
C THR A 157 7.78 1.27 -23.25
N PRO A 158 6.51 1.23 -23.69
CA PRO A 158 5.40 0.79 -22.85
C PRO A 158 5.47 -0.69 -22.46
N TRP A 159 6.22 -1.51 -23.19
CA TRP A 159 6.40 -2.93 -22.87
C TRP A 159 7.10 -3.14 -21.52
N LEU A 160 7.99 -2.23 -21.11
CA LEU A 160 8.69 -2.31 -19.83
C LEU A 160 7.69 -2.18 -18.67
N ALA A 161 6.93 -1.09 -18.64
CA ALA A 161 5.92 -0.85 -17.61
C ALA A 161 4.85 -1.95 -17.59
N LYS A 162 4.39 -2.40 -18.77
CA LYS A 162 3.41 -3.50 -18.92
C LYS A 162 3.97 -4.85 -18.45
N GLY A 163 5.24 -5.15 -18.75
CA GLY A 163 5.90 -6.36 -18.30
C GLY A 163 6.02 -6.41 -16.78
N VAL A 164 6.47 -5.30 -16.18
CA VAL A 164 6.55 -5.16 -14.71
C VAL A 164 5.17 -5.27 -14.06
N LEU A 165 4.13 -4.69 -14.68
CA LEU A 165 2.74 -4.85 -14.23
C LEU A 165 2.30 -6.32 -14.18
N TRP A 166 2.58 -7.09 -15.24
CA TRP A 166 2.24 -8.52 -15.28
C TRP A 166 3.01 -9.35 -14.25
N ILE A 167 4.29 -9.03 -14.01
CA ILE A 167 5.06 -9.62 -12.91
C ILE A 167 4.38 -9.30 -11.57
N GLY A 168 3.95 -8.05 -11.37
CA GLY A 168 3.19 -7.62 -10.20
C GLY A 168 1.88 -8.37 -10.02
N ALA A 169 1.14 -8.64 -11.10
CA ALA A 169 -0.08 -9.45 -11.09
C ALA A 169 0.22 -10.92 -10.74
N GLY A 170 1.27 -11.51 -11.32
CA GLY A 170 1.72 -12.85 -10.96
C GLY A 170 2.10 -12.98 -9.49
N LEU A 171 2.84 -12.00 -8.95
CA LEU A 171 3.17 -11.93 -7.53
C LEU A 171 1.93 -11.74 -6.66
N ALA A 172 0.93 -10.97 -7.12
CA ALA A 172 -0.33 -10.80 -6.41
C ALA A 172 -1.04 -12.15 -6.24
N VAL A 173 -1.16 -12.93 -7.32
CA VAL A 173 -1.73 -14.29 -7.29
C VAL A 173 -0.92 -15.22 -6.38
N PHE A 174 0.40 -15.28 -6.57
CA PHE A 174 1.29 -16.12 -5.78
C PHE A 174 1.16 -15.84 -4.28
N THR A 175 1.25 -14.58 -3.88
CA THR A 175 1.12 -14.18 -2.48
C THR A 175 -0.30 -14.35 -1.96
N GLY A 176 -1.32 -14.19 -2.80
CA GLY A 176 -2.71 -14.51 -2.45
C GLY A 176 -2.88 -15.98 -2.09
N ALA A 177 -2.32 -16.89 -2.89
CA ALA A 177 -2.31 -18.31 -2.60
C ALA A 177 -1.60 -18.64 -1.27
N GLN A 178 -0.47 -17.99 -0.98
CA GLN A 178 0.22 -18.15 0.31
C GLN A 178 -0.69 -17.82 1.51
N TYR A 179 -1.41 -16.69 1.45
CA TYR A 179 -2.35 -16.30 2.51
C TYR A 179 -3.51 -17.29 2.67
N LEU A 180 -4.04 -17.85 1.58
CA LEU A 180 -5.10 -18.85 1.63
C LEU A 180 -4.64 -20.15 2.30
N LEU A 181 -3.43 -20.61 1.98
CA LEU A 181 -2.84 -21.81 2.59
C LEU A 181 -2.60 -21.62 4.09
N ASP A 182 -2.13 -20.43 4.50
CA ASP A 182 -1.93 -20.10 5.91
C ASP A 182 -3.27 -20.07 6.68
N GLY A 183 -4.32 -19.51 6.07
CA GLY A 183 -5.65 -19.47 6.68
C GLY A 183 -6.25 -20.86 6.93
N ARG A 184 -6.03 -21.81 6.01
CA ARG A 184 -6.47 -23.21 6.20
C ARG A 184 -5.76 -23.89 7.37
N ARG A 185 -4.46 -23.62 7.58
CA ARG A 185 -3.69 -24.21 8.69
C ARG A 185 -4.17 -23.70 10.05
N LEU A 186 -4.52 -22.42 10.15
CA LEU A 186 -5.04 -21.84 11.39
C LEU A 186 -6.41 -22.42 11.77
N GLN A 187 -7.29 -22.63 10.79
CA GLN A 187 -8.62 -23.23 11.03
C GLN A 187 -8.56 -24.72 11.44
N LEU A 188 -7.50 -25.43 11.06
CA LEU A 188 -7.28 -26.83 11.44
C LEU A 188 -6.69 -26.98 12.84
N SER A 189 -6.04 -25.94 13.38
CA SER A 189 -5.45 -25.97 14.73
C SER A 189 -6.43 -25.52 15.83
N ASP A 190 -7.55 -24.91 15.45
CA ASP A 190 -8.65 -24.48 16.33
C ASP A 190 -9.76 -25.56 16.48
N ARG A 191 -9.54 -26.77 15.96
CA ARG A 191 -10.41 -27.96 16.13
C ARG A 191 -9.69 -29.02 16.94
#